data_AF-X1P893-F1
#
_entry.id   AF-X1P893-F1
#
_cell.length_a   1.000
_cell.length_b   1.000
_cell.length_c   1.000
_cell.angle_alpha   90.00
_cell.angle_beta   90.00
_cell.angle_gamma   90.00
#
_symmetry.space_group_name_H-M   'P 1'
#
loop_
_entity.id
_entity.type
_entity.pdbx_description
1 polymer ?
#
loop_
_entity_poly.entity_id
_entity_poly.type
_entity_poly.pdbx_seq_one_letter_code
_entity_poly.pdbx_strand_id
1 'polypeptide(L)'
;IPKNVNVIKRMMILFPLVCLVVFFFPVWIGVMGYTVIPGLEGPAVDKILPLLMVKFAPAWLVAIILSGALAALISTADSQVLALSSILTRDLYVPFINKKATTQHQVTIGRIMMIILCVFGFIIALRPVSTLVAITASAFTGIGVLYPATIAALYWKRATKWGAVSSILSGEAVAVLLIYGVLPKGFSMGSLPILPSLIVATATLIVVSYLTSPPPEKRIAKFFDLFDSVFKSS
;
A
#
# COMPACT_ATOMS: atom_id res chain seq x y z
N ILE A 1 -12.99 5.87 17.48
CA ILE A 1 -13.44 6.54 16.23
C ILE A 1 -13.73 8.00 16.59
N PRO A 2 -13.15 9.00 15.90
CA PRO A 2 -13.38 10.41 16.22
C PRO A 2 -14.87 10.73 16.10
N LYS A 3 -15.45 11.27 17.17
CA LYS A 3 -16.89 11.53 17.28
C LYS A 3 -17.35 12.82 16.56
N ASN A 4 -16.43 13.59 15.97
CA ASN A 4 -16.70 14.93 15.46
C ASN A 4 -16.05 15.17 14.10
N VAL A 5 -16.86 15.55 13.11
CA VAL A 5 -16.44 15.81 11.72
C VAL A 5 -15.37 16.90 11.63
N ASN A 6 -15.41 17.91 12.51
CA ASN A 6 -14.38 18.96 12.55
C ASN A 6 -13.01 18.43 12.98
N VAL A 7 -12.98 17.42 13.85
CA VAL A 7 -11.72 16.75 14.24
C VAL A 7 -11.15 15.99 13.05
N ILE A 8 -12.00 15.29 12.28
CA ILE A 8 -11.58 14.59 11.06
C ILE A 8 -10.99 15.58 10.04
N LYS A 9 -11.69 16.68 9.75
CA LYS A 9 -11.18 17.73 8.82
C LYS A 9 -9.84 18.29 9.26
N ARG A 10 -9.69 18.60 10.56
CA ARG A 10 -8.45 19.14 11.12
C ARG A 10 -7.31 18.12 11.05
N MET A 11 -7.58 16.84 11.30
CA MET A 11 -6.60 15.77 11.13
C MET A 11 -6.16 15.63 9.67
N MET A 12 -7.08 15.71 8.71
CA MET A 12 -6.74 15.63 7.27
C MET A 12 -5.85 16.79 6.80
N ILE A 13 -6.03 18.00 7.35
CA ILE A 13 -5.19 19.16 7.00
C ILE A 13 -3.83 19.11 7.71
N LEU A 14 -3.81 18.72 8.99
CA LEU A 14 -2.58 18.68 9.78
C LEU A 14 -1.66 17.53 9.41
N PHE A 15 -2.21 16.38 9.00
CA PHE A 15 -1.43 15.17 8.75
C PHE A 15 -0.32 15.36 7.69
N PRO A 16 -0.59 15.93 6.49
CA PRO A 16 0.45 16.20 5.50
C PRO A 16 1.55 17.16 6.00
N LEU A 17 1.17 18.16 6.79
CA LEU A 17 2.11 19.12 7.39
C LEU A 17 3.06 18.44 8.37
N VAL A 18 2.52 17.60 9.25
CA VAL A 18 3.32 16.81 10.19
C VAL A 18 4.24 15.85 9.43
N CYS A 19 3.73 15.17 8.40
CA CYS A 19 4.55 14.31 7.57
C CYS A 19 5.71 15.08 6.93
N LEU A 20 5.48 16.26 6.35
CA LEU A 20 6.54 17.05 5.72
C LEU A 20 7.67 17.36 6.71
N VAL A 21 7.32 17.83 7.92
CA VAL A 21 8.31 18.14 8.96
C VAL A 21 9.06 16.89 9.41
N VAL A 22 8.37 15.76 9.59
CA VAL A 22 8.98 14.51 10.05
C VAL A 22 9.88 13.89 8.97
N PHE A 23 9.47 13.89 7.70
CA PHE A 23 10.23 13.32 6.59
C PHE A 23 11.43 14.17 6.16
N PHE A 24 11.41 15.47 6.47
CA PHE A 24 12.53 16.35 6.18
C PHE A 24 13.85 15.85 6.79
N PHE A 25 13.85 15.49 8.07
CA PHE A 25 15.08 15.08 8.76
C PHE A 25 15.70 13.78 8.21
N PRO A 26 14.97 12.66 8.04
CA PRO A 26 15.53 11.44 7.46
C PRO A 26 16.07 11.64 6.04
N VAL A 27 15.37 12.40 5.19
CA VAL A 27 15.82 12.68 3.83
C VAL A 27 17.11 13.50 3.86
N TRP A 28 17.17 14.53 4.71
CA TRP A 28 18.35 15.36 4.86
C TRP A 28 19.56 14.57 5.37
N ILE A 29 19.36 13.69 6.36
CA ILE A 29 20.40 12.76 6.84
C ILE A 29 20.86 11.82 5.72
N GLY A 30 19.95 11.31 4.89
CA GLY A 30 20.31 10.46 3.75
C GLY A 30 21.17 11.19 2.72
N VAL A 31 20.81 12.43 2.36
CA VAL A 31 21.55 13.26 1.40
C VAL A 31 22.95 13.62 1.95
N MET A 32 23.04 14.06 3.20
CA MET A 32 24.32 14.36 3.84
C MET A 32 25.15 13.08 4.05
N GLY A 33 24.51 11.97 4.36
CA GLY A 33 25.18 10.68 4.57
C GLY A 33 25.91 10.18 3.34
N TYR A 34 25.35 10.41 2.15
CA TYR A 34 25.96 10.02 0.88
C TYR A 34 27.35 10.65 0.67
N THR A 35 27.57 11.90 1.13
CA THR A 35 28.89 12.56 0.99
C THR A 35 29.91 12.04 2.00
N VAL A 36 29.46 11.52 3.13
CA VAL A 36 30.31 11.09 4.25
C VAL A 36 30.69 9.60 4.17
N ILE A 37 29.85 8.78 3.54
CA ILE A 37 30.07 7.35 3.30
C ILE A 37 29.83 7.08 1.81
N PRO A 38 30.81 7.40 0.95
CA PRO A 38 30.69 7.17 -0.48
C PRO A 38 30.74 5.67 -0.80
N GLY A 39 30.11 5.28 -1.91
CA GLY A 39 30.17 3.91 -2.45
C GLY A 39 29.07 2.95 -1.97
N LEU A 40 28.04 3.46 -1.26
CA LEU A 40 26.82 2.67 -1.02
C LEU A 40 25.96 2.66 -2.28
N GLU A 41 25.70 1.46 -2.80
CA GLU A 41 24.85 1.24 -3.97
C GLU A 41 23.77 0.18 -3.68
N GLY A 42 22.67 0.26 -4.44
CA GLY A 42 21.57 -0.68 -4.31
C GLY A 42 21.03 -0.77 -2.88
N PRO A 43 20.64 -1.95 -2.39
CA PRO A 43 20.08 -2.13 -1.04
C PRO A 43 20.99 -1.70 0.11
N ALA A 44 22.29 -1.48 -0.13
CA ALA A 44 23.21 -1.02 0.91
C ALA A 44 22.94 0.42 1.37
N VAL A 45 22.30 1.24 0.52
CA VAL A 45 21.98 2.65 0.84
C VAL A 45 21.03 2.76 2.03
N ASP A 46 20.18 1.76 2.27
CA ASP A 46 19.22 1.75 3.37
C ASP A 46 19.91 1.63 4.74
N LYS A 47 21.20 1.29 4.78
CA LYS A 47 22.02 1.19 6.00
C LYS A 47 22.70 2.50 6.38
N ILE A 48 22.50 3.57 5.61
CA ILE A 48 23.22 4.84 5.80
C ILE A 48 23.05 5.40 7.22
N LEU A 49 21.82 5.39 7.75
CA LEU A 49 21.53 5.95 9.07
C LEU A 49 22.28 5.20 10.19
N PRO A 50 22.15 3.86 10.33
CA PRO A 50 22.96 3.10 11.28
C PRO A 50 24.47 3.31 11.15
N LEU A 51 24.99 3.38 9.91
CA LEU A 51 26.43 3.56 9.67
C LEU A 51 26.93 4.95 10.14
N LEU A 52 26.17 6.01 9.88
CA LEU A 52 26.49 7.35 10.39
C LEU A 52 26.48 7.39 11.91
N MET A 53 25.50 6.74 12.54
CA MET A 53 25.40 6.70 13.99
C MET A 53 26.61 6.02 14.63
N VAL A 54 27.04 4.87 14.12
CA VAL A 54 28.24 4.19 14.63
C VAL A 54 29.50 5.02 14.41
N LYS A 55 29.55 5.81 13.33
CA LYS A 55 30.72 6.65 13.00
C LYS A 55 30.84 7.91 13.87
N PHE A 56 29.73 8.54 14.24
CA PHE A 56 29.73 9.88 14.87
C PHE A 56 29.16 9.94 16.29
N ALA A 57 28.38 8.95 16.73
CA ALA A 57 27.75 8.96 18.05
C ALA A 57 28.44 8.00 19.03
N PRO A 58 28.44 8.30 20.34
CA PRO A 58 28.98 7.40 21.34
C PRO A 58 28.12 6.12 21.44
N ALA A 59 28.75 5.00 21.77
CA ALA A 59 28.12 3.67 21.75
C ALA A 59 26.82 3.57 22.58
N TRP A 60 26.76 4.24 23.74
CA TRP A 60 25.56 4.25 24.59
C TRP A 60 24.36 4.91 23.89
N LEU A 61 24.58 5.98 23.13
CA LEU A 61 23.53 6.71 22.43
C LEU A 61 23.04 5.91 21.21
N VAL A 62 23.97 5.28 20.49
CA VAL A 62 23.65 4.37 19.39
C VAL A 62 22.75 3.23 19.86
N ALA A 63 23.08 2.60 20.99
CA ALA A 63 22.30 1.51 21.55
C ALA A 63 20.86 1.93 21.90
N ILE A 64 20.68 3.09 22.55
CA ILE A 64 19.36 3.61 22.93
C ILE A 64 18.52 3.94 21.69
N ILE A 65 19.09 4.62 20.70
CA ILE A 65 18.34 5.02 19.52
C ILE A 65 17.99 3.82 18.64
N LEU A 66 18.94 2.91 18.38
CA LEU A 66 18.68 1.72 17.55
C LEU A 66 17.68 0.77 18.22
N SER A 67 17.73 0.61 19.54
CA SER A 67 16.72 -0.18 20.27
C SER A 67 15.33 0.46 20.19
N GLY A 68 15.22 1.78 20.35
CA GLY A 68 13.97 2.51 20.16
C GLY A 68 13.43 2.40 18.73
N ALA A 69 14.30 2.53 17.73
CA ALA A 69 13.93 2.35 16.33
C ALA A 69 13.45 0.92 16.04
N LEU A 70 14.13 -0.10 16.57
CA LEU A 70 13.70 -1.49 16.47
C LEU A 70 12.34 -1.72 17.14
N ALA A 71 12.13 -1.16 18.33
CA ALA A 71 10.84 -1.25 19.02
C ALA A 71 9.71 -0.62 18.19
N ALA A 72 9.93 0.56 17.61
CA ALA A 72 8.97 1.21 16.72
C ALA A 72 8.69 0.38 15.45
N LEU A 73 9.73 -0.19 14.83
CA LEU A 73 9.60 -1.07 13.66
C LEU A 73 8.77 -2.33 13.98
N ILE A 74 9.04 -2.98 15.11
CA ILE A 74 8.30 -4.17 15.54
C ILE A 74 6.83 -3.83 15.80
N SER A 75 6.53 -2.68 16.42
CA SER A 75 5.14 -2.26 16.64
C SER A 75 4.36 -2.04 15.32
N THR A 76 5.04 -1.52 14.29
CA THR A 76 4.44 -1.36 12.96
C THR A 76 4.28 -2.71 12.29
N ALA A 77 5.32 -3.55 12.30
CA ALA A 77 5.31 -4.87 11.69
C ALA A 77 4.21 -5.77 12.27
N ASP A 78 4.01 -5.76 13.59
CA ASP A 78 2.95 -6.52 14.26
C ASP A 78 1.56 -6.16 13.72
N SER A 79 1.26 -4.86 13.65
CA SER A 79 -0.02 -4.38 13.13
C SER A 79 -0.25 -4.75 11.65
N GLN A 80 0.81 -4.73 10.83
CA GLN A 80 0.71 -5.08 9.42
C GLN A 80 0.54 -6.59 9.20
N VAL A 81 1.31 -7.42 9.93
CA VAL A 81 1.18 -8.88 9.86
C VAL A 81 -0.20 -9.31 10.36
N LEU A 82 -0.72 -8.70 11.42
CA LEU A 82 -2.06 -8.95 11.91
C LEU A 82 -3.13 -8.55 10.89
N ALA A 83 -3.01 -7.37 10.28
CA ALA A 83 -3.93 -6.91 9.25
C ALA A 83 -3.93 -7.84 8.02
N LEU A 84 -2.75 -8.21 7.52
CA LEU A 84 -2.61 -9.14 6.41
C LEU A 84 -3.18 -10.52 6.74
N SER A 85 -2.89 -11.05 7.93
CA SER A 85 -3.48 -12.32 8.39
C SER A 85 -5.00 -12.28 8.46
N SER A 86 -5.57 -11.17 8.93
CA SER A 86 -7.02 -10.97 8.96
C SER A 86 -7.62 -10.97 7.54
N ILE A 87 -6.98 -10.27 6.59
CA ILE A 87 -7.39 -10.25 5.19
C ILE A 87 -7.32 -11.67 4.59
N LEU A 88 -6.19 -12.37 4.74
CA LEU A 88 -6.03 -13.74 4.24
C LEU A 88 -7.06 -14.70 4.84
N THR A 89 -7.42 -14.52 6.11
CA THR A 89 -8.39 -15.40 6.77
C THR A 89 -9.83 -15.07 6.37
N ARG A 90 -10.23 -13.81 6.42
CA ARG A 90 -11.63 -13.40 6.22
C ARG A 90 -12.01 -13.25 4.76
N ASP A 91 -11.09 -12.82 3.91
CA ASP A 91 -11.38 -12.48 2.52
C ASP A 91 -11.00 -13.63 1.57
N LEU A 92 -10.01 -14.46 1.95
CA LEU A 92 -9.59 -15.62 1.15
C LEU A 92 -10.03 -16.96 1.78
N TYR A 93 -9.63 -17.25 3.03
CA TYR A 93 -9.89 -18.58 3.60
C TYR A 93 -11.38 -18.86 3.83
N VAL A 94 -12.11 -17.97 4.49
CA VAL A 94 -13.54 -18.21 4.79
C VAL A 94 -14.40 -18.30 3.52
N PRO A 95 -14.33 -17.37 2.55
CA PRO A 95 -15.24 -17.40 1.41
C PRO A 95 -14.93 -18.53 0.42
N PHE A 96 -13.66 -18.94 0.29
CA PHE A 96 -13.23 -19.89 -0.74
C PHE A 96 -12.89 -21.29 -0.20
N ILE A 97 -12.45 -21.44 1.05
CA ILE A 97 -12.02 -22.74 1.60
C ILE A 97 -13.04 -23.28 2.62
N ASN A 98 -13.40 -22.49 3.64
CA ASN A 98 -14.33 -22.94 4.66
C ASN A 98 -15.33 -21.85 5.07
N LYS A 99 -16.47 -21.83 4.36
CA LYS A 99 -17.57 -20.87 4.56
C LYS A 99 -18.25 -20.97 5.93
N LYS A 100 -18.08 -22.10 6.64
CA LYS A 100 -18.68 -22.37 7.95
C LYS A 100 -17.65 -22.34 9.08
N ALA A 101 -16.46 -21.78 8.84
CA ALA A 101 -15.42 -21.68 9.86
C ALA A 101 -15.91 -20.89 11.07
N THR A 102 -15.89 -21.52 12.25
CA THR A 102 -16.20 -20.88 13.53
C THR A 102 -15.18 -19.79 13.86
N THR A 103 -15.54 -18.84 14.73
CA THR A 103 -14.64 -17.76 15.16
C THR A 103 -13.32 -18.31 15.71
N GLN A 104 -13.38 -19.38 16.52
CA GLN A 104 -12.20 -20.02 17.08
C GLN A 104 -11.28 -20.58 16.00
N HIS A 105 -11.87 -21.21 14.97
CA HIS A 105 -11.11 -21.76 13.84
C HIS A 105 -10.46 -20.65 13.00
N GLN A 106 -11.18 -19.55 12.77
CA GLN A 106 -10.63 -18.38 12.08
C GLN A 106 -9.43 -17.79 12.82
N VAL A 107 -9.46 -17.71 14.15
CA VAL A 107 -8.31 -17.24 14.94
C VAL A 107 -7.11 -18.17 14.79
N THR A 108 -7.33 -19.50 14.82
CA THR A 108 -6.24 -20.48 14.62
C THR A 108 -5.63 -20.36 13.23
N ILE A 109 -6.46 -20.28 12.19
CA ILE A 109 -5.97 -20.09 10.82
C ILE A 109 -5.23 -18.76 10.69
N GLY A 110 -5.74 -17.68 11.30
CA GLY A 110 -5.05 -16.40 11.34
C GLY A 110 -3.65 -16.50 11.96
N ARG A 111 -3.49 -17.23 13.06
CA ARG A 111 -2.16 -17.47 13.68
C ARG A 111 -1.22 -18.23 12.75
N ILE A 112 -1.72 -19.24 12.05
CA ILE A 112 -0.93 -19.99 11.06
C ILE A 112 -0.50 -19.05 9.92
N MET A 113 -1.42 -18.25 9.39
CA MET A 113 -1.12 -17.26 8.33
C MET A 113 -0.09 -16.23 8.79
N MET A 114 -0.14 -15.77 10.04
CA MET A 114 0.88 -14.87 10.60
C MET A 114 2.27 -15.51 10.59
N ILE A 115 2.40 -16.75 11.05
CA ILE A 115 3.69 -17.47 11.05
C ILE A 115 4.21 -17.60 9.62
N ILE A 116 3.35 -18.00 8.67
CA ILE A 116 3.71 -18.13 7.25
C ILE A 116 4.21 -16.79 6.70
N LEU A 117 3.48 -15.69 6.93
CA LEU A 117 3.87 -14.35 6.49
C LEU A 117 5.23 -13.92 7.08
N CYS A 118 5.46 -14.17 8.37
CA CYS A 118 6.75 -13.87 9.01
C CYS A 118 7.91 -14.69 8.40
N VAL A 119 7.70 -15.97 8.12
CA VAL A 119 8.71 -16.83 7.49
C VAL A 119 9.03 -16.34 6.07
N PHE A 120 8.02 -16.03 5.26
CA PHE A 120 8.25 -15.47 3.92
C PHE A 120 8.97 -14.12 3.98
N GLY A 121 8.53 -13.23 4.87
CA GLY A 121 9.19 -11.93 5.08
C GLY A 121 10.65 -12.09 5.50
N PHE A 122 10.95 -13.04 6.39
CA PHE A 122 12.32 -13.36 6.80
C PHE A 122 13.17 -13.87 5.63
N ILE A 123 12.64 -14.78 4.80
CA ILE A 123 13.35 -15.28 3.62
C ILE A 123 13.69 -14.14 2.64
N ILE A 124 12.75 -13.23 2.39
CA ILE A 124 12.98 -12.06 1.53
C ILE A 124 14.04 -11.13 2.15
N ALA A 125 14.01 -10.95 3.47
CA ALA A 125 14.96 -10.10 4.18
C ALA A 125 16.41 -10.62 4.13
N LEU A 126 16.63 -11.93 3.95
CA LEU A 126 17.98 -12.51 3.83
C LEU A 126 18.70 -12.07 2.55
N ARG A 127 17.96 -11.77 1.46
CA ARG A 127 18.51 -11.33 0.18
C ARG A 127 17.64 -10.22 -0.42
N PRO A 128 17.80 -8.96 0.05
CA PRO A 128 17.01 -7.85 -0.46
C PRO A 128 17.33 -7.62 -1.94
N VAL A 129 16.30 -7.66 -2.77
CA VAL A 129 16.41 -7.51 -4.24
C VAL A 129 16.47 -6.06 -4.69
N SER A 130 16.02 -5.13 -3.85
CA SER A 130 15.91 -3.70 -4.17
C SER A 130 15.94 -2.86 -2.90
N THR A 131 16.01 -1.54 -3.06
CA THR A 131 15.98 -0.59 -1.93
C THR A 131 14.60 -0.53 -1.29
N LEU A 132 14.53 -0.13 -0.02
CA LEU A 132 13.26 0.06 0.68
C LEU A 132 12.35 1.07 -0.04
N VAL A 133 12.92 2.13 -0.60
CA VAL A 133 12.18 3.13 -1.38
C VAL A 133 11.60 2.52 -2.66
N ALA A 134 12.35 1.67 -3.37
CA ALA A 134 11.87 1.05 -4.59
C ALA A 134 10.78 0.00 -4.32
N ILE A 135 10.94 -0.81 -3.25
CA ILE A 135 9.94 -1.78 -2.82
C ILE A 135 8.63 -1.07 -2.42
N THR A 136 8.73 0.00 -1.62
CA THR A 136 7.55 0.76 -1.20
C THR A 136 6.88 1.47 -2.37
N ALA A 137 7.65 2.10 -3.28
CA ALA A 137 7.09 2.71 -4.49
C ALA A 137 6.34 1.70 -5.37
N SER A 138 6.85 0.47 -5.47
CA SER A 138 6.20 -0.63 -6.19
C SER A 138 4.90 -1.06 -5.51
N ALA A 139 4.89 -1.19 -4.18
CA ALA A 139 3.68 -1.51 -3.42
C ALA A 139 2.59 -0.44 -3.55
N PHE A 140 2.97 0.85 -3.43
CA PHE A 140 2.03 1.96 -3.63
C PHE A 140 1.54 2.09 -5.07
N THR A 141 2.34 1.66 -6.04
CA THR A 141 1.92 1.59 -7.44
C THR A 141 0.73 0.63 -7.61
N GLY A 142 0.80 -0.58 -7.04
CA GLY A 142 -0.32 -1.52 -7.08
C GLY A 142 -1.56 -0.98 -6.36
N ILE A 143 -1.39 -0.39 -5.17
CA ILE A 143 -2.51 0.28 -4.48
C ILE A 143 -3.13 1.39 -5.36
N GLY A 144 -2.30 2.15 -6.08
CA GLY A 144 -2.75 3.21 -6.99
C GLY A 144 -3.64 2.71 -8.13
N VAL A 145 -3.41 1.49 -8.62
CA VAL A 145 -4.21 0.88 -9.70
C VAL A 145 -5.68 0.66 -9.29
N LEU A 146 -5.96 0.49 -8.00
CA LEU A 146 -7.33 0.33 -7.50
C LEU A 146 -8.15 1.63 -7.60
N TYR A 147 -7.47 2.78 -7.63
CA TYR A 147 -8.10 4.10 -7.49
C TYR A 147 -9.18 4.41 -8.54
N PRO A 148 -8.98 4.18 -9.86
CA PRO A 148 -10.01 4.43 -10.86
C PRO A 148 -11.28 3.61 -10.62
N ALA A 149 -11.12 2.32 -10.30
CA ALA A 149 -12.24 1.43 -10.01
C ALA A 149 -12.98 1.85 -8.73
N THR A 150 -12.26 2.25 -7.69
CA THR A 150 -12.86 2.74 -6.43
C THR A 150 -13.63 4.04 -6.64
N ILE A 151 -13.06 5.03 -7.32
CA ILE A 151 -13.75 6.29 -7.63
C ILE A 151 -14.99 6.01 -8.47
N ALA A 152 -14.87 5.19 -9.51
CA ALA A 152 -15.99 4.85 -10.37
C ALA A 152 -17.11 4.14 -9.60
N ALA A 153 -16.77 3.24 -8.68
CA ALA A 153 -17.77 2.57 -7.85
C ALA A 153 -18.57 3.55 -6.96
N LEU A 154 -17.95 4.65 -6.52
CA LEU A 154 -18.59 5.64 -5.65
C LEU A 154 -19.38 6.70 -6.42
N TYR A 155 -18.86 7.17 -7.56
CA TYR A 155 -19.40 8.35 -8.25
C TYR A 155 -19.94 8.08 -9.65
N TRP A 156 -19.57 6.96 -10.28
CA TRP A 156 -19.95 6.67 -11.65
C TRP A 156 -21.04 5.60 -11.74
N LYS A 157 -22.29 6.04 -11.90
CA LYS A 157 -23.48 5.18 -12.00
C LYS A 157 -23.40 4.10 -13.09
N ARG A 158 -22.59 4.31 -14.13
CA ARG A 158 -22.41 3.39 -15.26
C ARG A 158 -21.29 2.36 -15.05
N ALA A 159 -20.48 2.48 -13.98
CA ALA A 159 -19.39 1.55 -13.73
C ALA A 159 -19.89 0.10 -13.63
N THR A 160 -19.36 -0.79 -14.48
CA THR A 160 -19.77 -2.20 -14.50
C THR A 160 -18.80 -3.06 -13.69
N LYS A 161 -19.28 -4.21 -13.18
CA LYS A 161 -18.42 -5.19 -12.48
C LYS A 161 -17.24 -5.61 -13.35
N TRP A 162 -17.50 -5.88 -14.62
CA TRP A 162 -16.48 -6.33 -15.57
C TRP A 162 -15.51 -5.20 -15.93
N GLY A 163 -15.98 -3.95 -16.01
CA GLY A 163 -15.12 -2.78 -16.16
C GLY A 163 -14.17 -2.60 -14.98
N ALA A 164 -14.68 -2.71 -13.75
CA ALA A 164 -13.87 -2.61 -12.54
C ALA A 164 -12.81 -3.72 -12.44
N VAL A 165 -13.19 -4.98 -12.68
CA VAL A 165 -12.25 -6.11 -12.62
C VAL A 165 -11.18 -5.99 -13.72
N SER A 166 -11.59 -5.68 -14.96
CA SER A 166 -10.66 -5.56 -16.08
C SER A 166 -9.69 -4.40 -15.88
N SER A 167 -10.15 -3.27 -15.33
CA SER A 167 -9.32 -2.13 -14.95
C SER A 167 -8.22 -2.50 -13.96
N ILE A 168 -8.57 -3.24 -12.91
CA ILE A 168 -7.61 -3.64 -11.88
C ILE A 168 -6.58 -4.59 -12.48
N LEU A 169 -7.04 -5.62 -13.20
CA LEU A 169 -6.15 -6.61 -13.80
C LEU A 169 -5.21 -6.00 -14.86
N SER A 170 -5.71 -5.11 -15.73
CA SER A 170 -4.88 -4.48 -16.76
C SER A 170 -3.88 -3.48 -16.17
N GLY A 171 -4.29 -2.69 -15.18
CA GLY A 171 -3.39 -1.78 -14.47
C GLY A 171 -2.29 -2.52 -13.71
N GLU A 172 -2.62 -3.59 -13.00
CA GLU A 172 -1.65 -4.40 -12.26
C GLU A 172 -0.69 -5.11 -13.21
N ALA A 173 -1.19 -5.65 -14.34
CA ALA A 173 -0.35 -6.26 -15.34
C ALA A 173 0.68 -5.25 -15.88
N VAL A 174 0.25 -4.03 -16.21
CA VAL A 174 1.17 -2.97 -16.68
C VAL A 174 2.18 -2.58 -15.60
N ALA A 175 1.75 -2.42 -14.35
CA ALA A 175 2.62 -2.10 -13.23
C ALA A 175 3.73 -3.15 -13.07
N VAL A 176 3.34 -4.43 -13.00
CA VAL A 176 4.26 -5.56 -12.87
C VAL A 176 5.22 -5.62 -14.07
N LEU A 177 4.71 -5.52 -15.29
CA LEU A 177 5.54 -5.59 -16.50
C LEU A 177 6.57 -4.44 -16.58
N LEU A 178 6.23 -3.25 -16.08
CA LEU A 178 7.16 -2.12 -15.99
C LEU A 178 8.18 -2.29 -14.87
N ILE A 179 7.75 -2.74 -13.69
CA ILE A 179 8.62 -2.94 -12.52
C ILE A 179 9.69 -4.00 -12.81
N TYR A 180 9.32 -5.10 -13.46
CA TYR A 180 10.25 -6.18 -13.84
C TYR A 180 10.97 -5.94 -15.17
N GLY A 181 10.77 -4.79 -15.83
CA GLY A 181 11.50 -4.41 -17.03
C GLY A 181 11.16 -5.22 -18.28
N VAL A 182 10.00 -5.89 -18.31
CA VAL A 182 9.50 -6.63 -19.48
C VAL A 182 9.00 -5.66 -20.55
N LEU A 183 8.35 -4.56 -20.13
CA LEU A 183 7.97 -3.49 -21.03
C LEU A 183 9.14 -2.49 -21.24
N PRO A 184 9.32 -1.97 -22.47
CA PRO A 184 10.37 -1.02 -22.76
C PRO A 184 10.20 0.26 -21.92
N LYS A 185 11.31 0.82 -21.45
CA LYS A 185 11.33 2.05 -20.64
C LYS A 185 10.63 3.23 -21.32
N GLY A 186 10.53 3.25 -22.65
CA GLY A 186 9.74 4.26 -23.37
C GLY A 186 8.25 4.27 -22.98
N PHE A 187 7.70 3.14 -22.55
CA PHE A 187 6.31 3.03 -22.10
C PHE A 187 6.09 3.71 -20.73
N SER A 188 7.14 3.93 -19.94
CA SER A 188 7.01 4.66 -18.68
C SER A 188 6.84 6.17 -18.88
N MET A 189 6.99 6.68 -20.11
CA MET A 189 6.90 8.12 -20.44
C MET A 189 7.84 9.00 -19.59
N GLY A 190 8.96 8.43 -19.09
CA GLY A 190 9.86 9.13 -18.16
C GLY A 190 9.30 9.31 -16.74
N SER A 191 8.16 8.70 -16.44
CA SER A 191 7.46 8.79 -15.15
C SER A 191 7.63 7.50 -14.31
N LEU A 192 7.21 7.56 -13.05
CA LEU A 192 7.10 6.37 -12.19
C LEU A 192 6.07 5.38 -12.79
N PRO A 193 6.26 4.06 -12.62
CA PRO A 193 5.36 3.03 -13.17
C PRO A 193 3.87 3.21 -12.83
N ILE A 194 3.56 3.92 -11.74
CA ILE A 194 2.19 4.25 -11.34
C ILE A 194 1.40 5.01 -12.39
N LEU A 195 2.01 5.99 -13.08
CA LEU A 195 1.28 6.86 -14.01
C LEU A 195 0.77 6.10 -15.24
N PRO A 196 1.60 5.37 -16.02
CA PRO A 196 1.11 4.59 -17.16
C PRO A 196 0.14 3.49 -16.71
N SER A 197 0.36 2.87 -15.56
CA SER A 197 -0.54 1.83 -15.01
C SER A 197 -1.92 2.40 -14.70
N LEU A 198 -1.98 3.61 -14.11
CA LEU A 198 -3.22 4.31 -13.81
C LEU A 198 -3.97 4.74 -15.08
N ILE A 199 -3.25 5.20 -16.11
CA ILE A 199 -3.83 5.55 -17.40
C ILE A 199 -4.48 4.31 -18.04
N VAL A 200 -3.77 3.18 -18.08
CA VAL A 200 -4.29 1.93 -18.65
C VAL A 200 -5.47 1.40 -17.85
N ALA A 201 -5.39 1.43 -16.51
CA ALA A 201 -6.51 1.05 -15.65
C ALA A 201 -7.76 1.89 -15.96
N THR A 202 -7.61 3.22 -15.98
CA THR A 202 -8.72 4.15 -16.25
C THR A 202 -9.29 3.98 -17.66
N ALA A 203 -8.44 3.84 -18.68
CA ALA A 203 -8.88 3.61 -20.06
C ALA A 203 -9.66 2.29 -20.18
N THR A 204 -9.13 1.21 -19.58
CA THR A 204 -9.78 -0.11 -19.57
C THR A 204 -11.13 -0.05 -18.86
N LEU A 205 -11.19 0.64 -17.71
CA LEU A 205 -12.43 0.84 -16.96
C LEU A 205 -13.51 1.49 -17.82
N ILE A 206 -13.16 2.57 -18.50
CA ILE A 206 -14.08 3.32 -19.35
C ILE A 206 -14.54 2.42 -20.50
N VAL A 207 -13.60 1.91 -21.30
CA VAL A 207 -13.89 1.11 -22.50
C VAL A 207 -14.75 -0.11 -22.16
N VAL A 208 -14.35 -0.91 -21.17
CA VAL A 208 -15.08 -2.13 -20.81
C VAL A 208 -16.45 -1.81 -20.20
N SER A 209 -16.58 -0.72 -19.43
CA SER A 209 -17.89 -0.31 -18.89
C SER A 209 -18.86 0.17 -19.97
N TYR A 210 -18.36 0.71 -21.09
CA TYR A 210 -19.20 1.06 -22.25
C TYR A 210 -19.53 -0.15 -23.13
N LEU A 211 -18.64 -1.13 -23.21
CA LEU A 211 -18.83 -2.36 -23.99
C LEU A 211 -19.69 -3.42 -23.27
N THR A 212 -19.83 -3.33 -21.96
CA THR A 212 -20.61 -4.29 -21.15
C THR A 212 -21.98 -3.74 -20.78
N SER A 213 -22.92 -4.64 -20.49
CA SER A 213 -24.28 -4.25 -20.12
C SER A 213 -24.30 -3.38 -18.86
N PRO A 214 -25.10 -2.29 -18.85
CA PRO A 214 -25.18 -1.41 -17.71
C PRO A 214 -25.73 -2.15 -16.48
N PRO A 215 -25.36 -1.73 -15.26
CA PRO A 215 -25.89 -2.34 -14.04
C PRO A 215 -27.41 -2.10 -13.95
N PRO A 216 -28.19 -3.02 -13.34
CA PRO A 216 -29.62 -2.82 -13.15
C PRO A 216 -29.93 -1.54 -12.36
N GLU A 217 -30.83 -0.69 -12.84
CA GLU A 217 -31.16 0.60 -12.21
C GLU A 217 -31.56 0.47 -10.73
N LYS A 218 -32.32 -0.58 -10.38
CA LYS A 218 -32.69 -0.88 -8.98
C LYS A 218 -31.48 -1.06 -8.05
N ARG A 219 -30.37 -1.60 -8.56
CA ARG A 219 -29.14 -1.79 -7.76
C ARG A 219 -28.39 -0.48 -7.58
N ILE A 220 -28.35 0.35 -8.64
CA ILE A 220 -27.74 1.68 -8.61
C ILE A 220 -28.51 2.56 -7.61
N ALA A 221 -29.83 2.69 -7.77
CA ALA A 221 -30.68 3.48 -6.87
C ALA A 221 -30.47 3.08 -5.41
N LYS A 222 -30.58 1.78 -5.09
CA LYS A 222 -30.37 1.28 -3.72
C LYS A 222 -29.00 1.64 -3.14
N PHE A 223 -27.93 1.59 -3.93
CA PHE A 223 -26.59 1.93 -3.46
C PHE A 223 -26.44 3.44 -3.22
N PHE A 224 -26.87 4.27 -4.17
CA PHE A 224 -26.75 5.72 -4.07
C PHE A 224 -27.69 6.32 -3.03
N ASP A 225 -28.90 5.78 -2.86
CA ASP A 225 -29.84 6.21 -1.80
C ASP A 225 -29.27 5.89 -0.41
N LEU A 226 -28.66 4.70 -0.26
CA LEU A 226 -27.97 4.35 0.99
C LEU A 226 -26.75 5.25 1.23
N PHE A 227 -25.94 5.48 0.20
CA PHE A 227 -24.77 6.35 0.28
C PHE A 227 -25.16 7.77 0.71
N ASP A 228 -26.18 8.34 0.08
CA ASP A 228 -26.71 9.67 0.43
C ASP A 228 -27.26 9.71 1.85
N SER A 229 -27.95 8.66 2.30
CA SER A 229 -28.50 8.60 3.67
C SER A 229 -27.41 8.66 4.75
N VAL A 230 -26.27 8.00 4.53
CA VAL A 230 -25.17 7.95 5.50
C VAL A 230 -24.37 9.26 5.53
N PHE A 231 -24.13 9.89 4.37
CA PHE A 231 -23.31 11.10 4.28
C PHE A 231 -24.09 12.40 4.49
N LYS A 232 -25.41 12.43 4.25
CA LYS A 232 -26.25 13.59 4.54
C LYS A 232 -26.78 13.62 5.98
N SER A 233 -26.72 12.51 6.72
CA SER A 233 -27.14 12.46 8.14
C SER A 233 -26.02 12.79 9.15
N SER A 234 -24.85 13.22 8.68
CA SER A 234 -23.64 13.50 9.47
C SER A 234 -23.08 14.88 9.19
#